data_AF-A0A9R0XCI5-F1
#
_entry.id   AF-A0A9R0XCI5-F1
#
_cell.length_a   1.000
_cell.length_b   1.000
_cell.length_c   1.000
_cell.angle_alpha   90.00
_cell.angle_beta   90.00
_cell.angle_gamma   90.00
#
_symmetry.space_group_name_H-M   'P 1'
#
loop_
_entity.id
_entity.type
_entity.pdbx_description
1 polymer ?
#
loop_
_entity_poly.entity_id
_entity_poly.type
_entity_poly.pdbx_seq_one_letter_code
_entity_poly.pdbx_strand_id
1 'polypeptide(L)'
;MSSSGSRSSPCGGANPEWSKKENKLFEDALAYYGEGTPDRWLKNKLFEDALAYYGEGTPDRWLKVSRAMGGTKTADEVRRHYEILDGDIKLIESGRVPFPNYSTQGAWN
;
A
#
# COMPACT_ATOMS: atom_id res chain seq x y z
N MET A 1 60.06 -8.44 -3.83
CA MET A 1 59.55 -7.97 -2.52
C MET A 1 59.24 -6.49 -2.63
N SER A 2 57.98 -6.10 -2.49
CA SER A 2 57.58 -4.78 -1.99
C SER A 2 56.08 -4.87 -1.65
N SER A 3 55.82 -4.86 -0.36
CA SER A 3 54.51 -4.92 0.27
C SER A 3 54.08 -3.52 0.71
N SER A 4 52.78 -3.41 1.03
CA SER A 4 52.10 -2.36 1.82
C SER A 4 51.80 -1.06 1.05
N GLY A 5 50.58 -0.52 1.03
CA GLY A 5 49.38 -0.81 1.82
C GLY A 5 48.71 0.50 2.23
N SER A 6 47.38 0.54 2.07
CA SER A 6 46.42 1.41 2.76
C SER A 6 46.39 2.89 2.39
N ARG A 7 45.34 3.32 1.67
CA ARG A 7 44.54 4.53 2.00
C ARG A 7 43.07 4.37 1.55
N SER A 8 42.22 4.16 2.56
CA SER A 8 40.95 4.84 2.77
C SER A 8 39.88 4.77 1.66
N SER A 9 38.90 3.89 1.86
CA SER A 9 37.58 4.01 1.26
C SER A 9 36.79 5.14 1.94
N PRO A 10 36.28 6.15 1.22
CA PRO A 10 35.18 6.95 1.72
C PRO A 10 33.89 6.29 1.23
N CYS A 11 33.20 5.59 2.14
CA CYS A 11 31.78 5.29 2.01
C CYS A 11 30.99 6.60 2.15
N GLY A 12 30.96 7.40 1.07
CA GLY A 12 30.06 8.53 0.92
C GLY A 12 28.72 8.03 0.38
N GLY A 13 27.81 7.66 1.28
CA GLY A 13 26.42 7.38 0.94
C GLY A 13 25.71 8.66 0.52
N ALA A 14 25.81 8.99 -0.78
CA ALA A 14 24.96 10.00 -1.39
C ALA A 14 23.52 9.48 -1.42
N ASN A 15 22.60 10.32 -0.97
CA ASN A 15 21.16 10.14 -1.16
C ASN A 15 20.90 9.89 -2.65
N PRO A 16 20.23 8.80 -3.07
CA PRO A 16 19.97 8.59 -4.48
C PRO A 16 18.87 9.57 -4.89
N GLU A 17 19.28 10.77 -5.31
CA GLU A 17 18.44 11.59 -6.18
C GLU A 17 18.17 10.72 -7.42
N TRP A 18 16.92 10.30 -7.58
CA TRP A 18 16.58 9.33 -8.61
C TRP A 18 17.07 9.84 -9.95
N SER A 19 17.82 8.97 -10.64
CA SER A 19 18.21 9.23 -12.02
C SER A 19 16.96 9.50 -12.84
N LYS A 20 17.07 10.34 -13.88
CA LYS A 20 15.99 10.55 -14.84
C LYS A 20 15.43 9.24 -15.39
N LYS A 21 16.27 8.20 -15.48
CA LYS A 21 15.87 6.84 -15.88
C LYS A 21 15.04 6.13 -14.81
N GLU A 22 15.35 6.33 -13.53
CA GLU A 22 14.62 5.76 -12.39
C GLU A 22 13.29 6.49 -12.19
N ASN A 23 13.28 7.83 -12.25
CA ASN A 23 12.05 8.61 -12.30
C ASN A 23 11.16 8.15 -13.45
N LYS A 24 11.73 8.00 -14.65
CA LYS A 24 10.95 7.52 -15.79
C LYS A 24 10.43 6.10 -15.59
N LEU A 25 11.24 5.20 -15.03
CA LEU A 25 10.81 3.82 -14.74
C LEU A 25 9.69 3.79 -13.69
N PHE A 26 9.72 4.70 -12.73
CA PHE A 26 8.65 4.85 -11.73
C PHE A 26 7.38 5.45 -12.33
N GLU A 27 7.48 6.49 -13.15
CA GLU A 27 6.35 7.06 -13.89
C GLU A 27 5.75 6.03 -14.86
N ASP A 28 6.58 5.28 -15.59
CA ASP A 28 6.16 4.18 -16.46
C ASP A 28 5.54 3.02 -15.64
N ALA A 29 6.04 2.75 -14.43
CA ALA A 29 5.42 1.77 -13.53
C ALA A 29 4.08 2.26 -12.96
N LEU A 30 3.97 3.55 -12.62
CA LEU A 30 2.70 4.17 -12.24
C LEU A 30 1.72 4.16 -13.41
N ALA A 31 2.17 4.32 -14.65
CA ALA A 31 1.34 4.17 -15.84
C ALA A 31 0.94 2.70 -16.07
N TYR A 32 1.87 1.75 -15.90
CA TYR A 32 1.60 0.31 -16.02
C TYR A 32 0.60 -0.19 -14.98
N TYR A 33 0.73 0.27 -13.74
CA TYR A 33 -0.21 0.02 -12.66
C TYR A 33 -1.36 1.02 -12.60
N GLY A 34 -1.43 2.03 -13.48
CA GLY A 34 -2.37 3.16 -13.39
C GLY A 34 -3.31 3.30 -14.58
N GLU A 35 -2.95 2.78 -15.75
CA GLU A 35 -3.82 2.72 -16.93
C GLU A 35 -4.79 1.52 -16.88
N GLY A 36 -4.60 0.61 -15.91
CA GLY A 36 -5.51 -0.50 -15.57
C GLY A 36 -6.08 -0.48 -14.14
N THR A 37 -5.87 0.60 -13.37
CA THR A 37 -6.41 0.75 -12.00
C THR A 37 -7.15 2.07 -11.67
N PRO A 38 -7.61 2.93 -12.61
CA PRO A 38 -8.50 4.04 -12.21
C PRO A 38 -9.75 3.50 -11.52
N ASP A 39 -10.25 2.37 -12.00
CA ASP A 39 -11.39 1.67 -11.45
C ASP A 39 -11.05 0.95 -10.14
N ARG A 40 -9.87 0.32 -10.01
CA ARG A 40 -9.51 -0.44 -8.79
C ARG A 40 -9.36 0.46 -7.57
N TRP A 41 -8.61 1.56 -7.68
CA TRP A 41 -8.45 2.49 -6.55
C TRP A 41 -9.81 3.10 -6.18
N LEU A 42 -10.59 3.51 -7.18
CA LEU A 42 -11.91 4.11 -6.98
C LEU A 42 -12.88 3.11 -6.36
N LYS A 43 -12.88 1.85 -6.81
CA LYS A 43 -13.67 0.76 -6.23
C LYS A 43 -13.28 0.49 -4.78
N ASN A 44 -11.98 0.51 -4.45
CA ASN A 44 -11.51 0.34 -3.07
C ASN A 44 -12.00 1.49 -2.19
N LYS A 45 -11.84 2.73 -2.66
CA LYS A 45 -12.31 3.91 -1.94
C LYS A 45 -13.83 3.89 -1.74
N LEU A 46 -14.61 3.58 -2.78
CA LEU A 46 -16.07 3.47 -2.67
C LEU A 46 -16.51 2.38 -1.70
N PHE A 47 -15.78 1.26 -1.66
CA PHE A 47 -16.01 0.19 -0.70
C PHE A 47 -15.75 0.67 0.73
N GLU A 48 -14.61 1.32 1.00
CA GLU A 48 -14.28 1.87 2.31
C GLU A 48 -15.29 2.95 2.77
N ASP A 49 -15.63 3.90 1.89
CA ASP A 49 -16.64 4.94 2.15
C ASP A 49 -18.01 4.31 2.46
N ALA A 50 -18.41 3.27 1.71
CA ALA A 50 -19.65 2.55 1.95
C ALA A 50 -19.62 1.77 3.28
N LEU A 51 -18.50 1.17 3.66
CA LEU A 51 -18.35 0.51 4.97
C LEU A 51 -18.44 1.50 6.14
N ALA A 52 -17.90 2.70 5.97
CA ALA A 52 -17.98 3.77 6.96
C ALA A 52 -19.42 4.30 7.10
N TYR A 53 -20.14 4.42 5.99
CA TYR A 53 -21.54 4.85 5.99
C TYR A 53 -22.50 3.78 6.55
N TYR A 54 -22.32 2.52 6.14
CA TYR A 54 -23.12 1.39 6.62
C TYR A 54 -22.37 0.64 7.73
N GLY A 55 -22.57 1.05 8.98
CA GLY A 55 -21.98 0.40 10.15
C GLY A 55 -22.49 -1.03 10.39
N GLU A 56 -21.86 -1.75 11.33
CA GLU A 56 -22.15 -3.17 11.64
C GLU A 56 -23.60 -3.46 12.03
N GLY A 57 -24.33 -2.51 12.61
CA GLY A 57 -25.74 -2.69 12.99
C GLY A 57 -26.75 -2.55 11.83
N THR A 58 -26.28 -2.31 10.61
CA THR A 58 -27.17 -2.03 9.47
C THR A 58 -27.80 -3.33 8.93
N PRO A 59 -29.13 -3.47 8.89
CA PRO A 59 -29.76 -4.59 8.20
C PRO A 59 -29.44 -4.52 6.70
N ASP A 60 -29.17 -5.67 6.11
CA ASP A 60 -28.76 -5.80 4.69
C ASP A 60 -27.52 -4.98 4.31
N ARG A 61 -26.60 -4.77 5.27
CA ARG A 61 -25.35 -4.01 5.10
C ARG A 61 -24.66 -4.32 3.78
N TRP A 62 -24.40 -5.60 3.51
CA TRP A 62 -23.64 -6.05 2.34
C TRP A 62 -24.36 -5.77 1.02
N LEU A 63 -25.69 -5.87 1.01
CA LEU A 63 -26.50 -5.52 -0.16
C LEU A 63 -26.46 -4.01 -0.42
N LYS A 64 -26.48 -3.20 0.63
CA LYS A 64 -26.38 -1.73 0.52
C LYS A 64 -24.99 -1.27 0.06
N VAL A 65 -23.92 -1.88 0.58
CA VAL A 65 -22.54 -1.62 0.15
C VAL A 65 -22.34 -2.02 -1.32
N SER A 66 -22.82 -3.21 -1.70
CA SER A 66 -22.85 -3.68 -3.09
C SER A 66 -23.52 -2.65 -4.02
N ARG A 67 -24.70 -2.14 -3.64
CA ARG A 67 -25.41 -1.10 -4.41
C ARG A 67 -24.66 0.22 -4.47
N ALA A 68 -24.02 0.65 -3.39
CA ALA A 68 -23.22 1.87 -3.34
C ALA A 68 -22.00 1.81 -4.27
N MET A 69 -21.44 0.61 -4.50
CA MET A 69 -20.39 0.35 -5.49
C MET A 69 -20.92 0.13 -6.93
N GLY A 70 -22.16 0.57 -7.20
CA GLY A 70 -22.80 0.43 -8.51
C GLY A 70 -23.31 -0.97 -8.84
N GLY A 71 -23.44 -1.87 -7.85
CA GLY A 71 -23.97 -3.22 -8.04
C GLY A 71 -23.04 -4.17 -8.81
N THR A 72 -21.77 -3.79 -8.99
CA THR A 72 -20.77 -4.58 -9.72
C THR A 72 -20.32 -5.83 -8.98
N LYS A 73 -20.55 -5.88 -7.66
CA LYS A 73 -20.21 -6.98 -6.76
C LYS A 73 -21.44 -7.43 -5.99
N THR A 74 -21.59 -8.73 -5.80
CA THR A 74 -22.68 -9.32 -5.01
C THR A 74 -22.45 -9.13 -3.51
N ALA A 75 -23.52 -9.21 -2.71
CA ALA A 75 -23.43 -9.09 -1.26
C ALA A 75 -22.45 -10.11 -0.64
N ASP A 76 -22.42 -11.35 -1.16
CA ASP A 76 -21.48 -12.39 -0.70
C ASP A 76 -20.02 -12.09 -1.08
N GLU A 77 -19.75 -11.49 -2.25
CA GLU A 77 -18.40 -11.04 -2.60
C GLU A 77 -17.93 -9.92 -1.69
N VAL A 78 -18.80 -8.95 -1.41
CA VAL A 78 -18.53 -7.83 -0.51
C VAL A 78 -18.23 -8.34 0.91
N ARG A 79 -19.02 -9.29 1.42
CA ARG A 79 -18.81 -9.91 2.74
C ARG A 79 -17.46 -10.64 2.80
N ARG A 80 -17.15 -11.48 1.80
CA ARG A 80 -15.85 -12.21 1.77
C ARG A 80 -14.66 -11.26 1.70
N HIS A 81 -14.78 -10.16 0.97
CA HIS A 81 -13.71 -9.17 0.91
C HIS A 81 -13.47 -8.51 2.26
N TYR A 82 -14.54 -8.18 2.98
CA TYR A 82 -14.46 -7.66 4.35
C TYR A 82 -13.81 -8.67 5.31
N GLU A 83 -14.18 -9.95 5.25
CA GLU A 83 -13.59 -11.00 6.10
C GLU A 83 -12.07 -11.13 5.92
N ILE A 84 -11.57 -10.96 4.69
CA ILE A 84 -10.13 -10.96 4.40
C ILE A 84 -9.47 -9.75 5.04
N LEU A 85 -10.04 -8.55 4.87
CA LEU A 85 -9.50 -7.31 5.45
C LEU A 85 -9.47 -7.35 6.98
N ASP A 86 -10.52 -7.87 7.61
CA ASP A 86 -10.58 -8.07 9.05
C ASP A 86 -9.52 -9.08 9.53
N GLY A 87 -9.28 -10.14 8.75
CA GLY A 87 -8.18 -11.08 8.98
C GLY A 87 -6.80 -10.42 8.91
N ASP A 88 -6.56 -9.59 7.89
CA ASP A 88 -5.30 -8.86 7.72
C ASP A 88 -5.06 -7.86 8.87
N ILE A 89 -6.11 -7.15 9.31
CA ILE A 89 -6.05 -6.23 10.47
C ILE A 89 -5.66 -7.01 11.72
N LYS A 90 -6.33 -8.13 12.01
CA LYS A 90 -6.01 -8.98 13.16
C LYS A 90 -4.57 -9.50 13.10
N LEU A 91 -4.07 -9.80 11.90
CA LEU A 91 -2.69 -10.23 11.72
C LEU A 91 -1.69 -9.10 12.05
N ILE A 92 -2.00 -7.87 11.62
CA ILE A 92 -1.21 -6.67 11.95
C ILE A 92 -1.24 -6.41 13.47
N GLU A 93 -2.42 -6.40 14.08
CA GLU A 93 -2.62 -6.16 15.52
C GLU A 93 -1.94 -7.24 16.38
N SER A 94 -1.88 -8.48 15.90
CA SER A 94 -1.17 -9.57 16.58
C SER A 94 0.36 -9.41 16.60
N GLY A 95 0.90 -8.33 16.02
CA GLY A 95 2.34 -8.06 15.96
C GLY A 95 3.12 -9.02 15.06
N ARG A 96 2.42 -9.76 14.18
CA ARG A 96 3.03 -10.72 13.25
C ARG A 96 3.54 -10.08 11.96
N VAL A 97 3.34 -8.78 11.79
CA VAL A 97 3.99 -8.00 10.73
C VAL A 97 5.25 -7.39 11.33
N PRO A 98 6.46 -7.82 10.91
CA PRO A 98 7.67 -7.14 11.33
C PRO A 98 7.61 -5.70 10.82
N PHE A 99 7.61 -4.74 11.74
CA PHE A 99 7.71 -3.34 11.35
C PHE A 99 9.00 -3.16 10.54
N PRO A 100 8.94 -2.49 9.37
CA PRO A 100 10.14 -2.07 8.68
C PRO A 100 10.99 -1.28 9.67
N ASN A 101 12.29 -1.57 9.75
CA ASN A 101 13.21 -0.85 10.60
C ASN A 101 13.45 0.54 9.99
N TYR A 102 12.51 1.46 10.22
CA TYR A 102 12.64 2.85 9.85
C TYR A 102 13.69 3.46 10.77
N SER A 103 14.94 3.50 10.31
CA SER A 103 16.01 4.23 10.98
C SER A 103 15.62 5.71 11.04
N THR A 104 14.99 6.10 12.14
CA THR A 104 14.70 7.48 12.52
C THR A 104 15.96 8.09 13.12
N GLN A 105 17.03 8.20 12.32
CA GLN A 105 18.06 9.18 12.60
C GLN A 105 17.62 10.50 11.98
N GLY A 106 17.07 11.35 12.84
CA GLY A 106 16.52 12.64 12.48
C GLY A 106 17.52 13.51 11.71
N ALA A 107 17.01 14.14 10.65
CA ALA A 107 17.57 15.35 10.08
C ALA A 107 16.43 16.09 9.36
N TRP A 108 15.48 16.62 10.12
CA TRP A 108 14.77 17.83 9.70
C TRP A 108 15.65 18.99 10.15
N ASN A 109 16.42 19.55 9.22
CA ASN A 109 16.99 20.91 9.30
C ASN A 109 16.72 21.59 7.97
#